data_AF-A0A8T5QCV9-F1
#
_entry.id   AF-A0A8T5QCV9-F1
#
_cell.length_a   1.000
_cell.length_b   1.000
_cell.length_c   1.000
_cell.angle_alpha   90.00
_cell.angle_beta   90.00
_cell.angle_gamma   90.00
#
_symmetry.space_group_name_H-M   'P 1'
#
loop_
_entity.id
_entity.type
_entity.pdbx_description
1 polymer ?
#
loop_
_entity_poly.entity_id
_entity_poly.type
_entity_poly.pdbx_seq_one_letter_code
_entity_poly.pdbx_strand_id
1 'polypeptide(L)'
;MWTLKFVYQHKDCMYSPKVKELNIVFYGYPLNWYKKKNYLYITALQIVEGKLTNVKKYFNYLKSKSYKAEKISDNAFLTLRRVSKNKKYYQLLYSPIIFYSHPIIHKQGIEYFEISSWEKDPLSEIFQYLKKNKNTTKLRLLSFNQEKLKEIFLVKTVRKLTP
;
A
#
# COMPACT_ATOMS: atom_id res chain seq x y z
N MET A 1 -10.24 17.86 -5.63
CA MET A 1 -8.90 17.24 -5.56
C MET A 1 -8.71 16.38 -6.81
N TRP A 2 -7.51 16.26 -7.35
CA TRP A 2 -7.25 15.32 -8.45
C TRP A 2 -7.15 13.90 -7.89
N THR A 3 -7.72 12.94 -8.59
CA THR A 3 -7.73 11.52 -8.21
C THR A 3 -7.23 10.67 -9.38
N LEU A 4 -6.31 9.76 -9.08
CA LEU A 4 -5.74 8.81 -10.02
C LEU A 4 -6.05 7.39 -9.54
N LYS A 5 -6.75 6.63 -10.39
CA LYS A 5 -7.08 5.21 -10.17
C LYS A 5 -6.36 4.36 -11.20
N PHE A 6 -5.63 3.34 -10.75
CA PHE A 6 -4.89 2.46 -11.66
C PHE A 6 -4.70 1.06 -11.10
N VAL A 7 -4.52 0.13 -12.02
CA VAL A 7 -4.05 -1.23 -11.73
C VAL A 7 -2.55 -1.28 -11.90
N TYR A 8 -1.86 -1.91 -10.95
CA TYR A 8 -0.42 -2.09 -10.98
C TYR A 8 -0.01 -3.53 -10.63
N GLN A 9 1.07 -3.98 -11.26
CA GLN A 9 1.78 -5.19 -10.88
C GLN A 9 3.26 -5.03 -11.23
N HIS A 10 4.13 -5.50 -10.35
CA HIS A 10 5.57 -5.43 -10.54
C HIS A 10 6.28 -6.71 -10.12
N LYS A 11 7.41 -7.02 -10.77
CA LYS A 11 8.17 -8.28 -10.61
C LYS A 11 8.67 -8.50 -9.18
N ASP A 12 9.02 -7.43 -8.48
CA ASP A 12 9.57 -7.48 -7.11
C ASP A 12 8.51 -7.27 -6.02
N CYS A 13 7.22 -7.48 -6.32
CA CYS A 13 6.17 -7.42 -5.30
C CYS A 13 6.23 -8.63 -4.38
N MET A 14 6.49 -8.38 -3.09
CA MET A 14 6.45 -9.44 -2.08
C MET A 14 5.03 -9.96 -1.81
N TYR A 15 4.00 -9.13 -1.97
CA TYR A 15 2.65 -9.52 -1.59
C TYR A 15 1.94 -10.32 -2.67
N SER A 16 2.05 -9.91 -3.93
CA SER A 16 1.25 -10.46 -5.02
C SER A 16 1.30 -11.98 -5.17
N PRO A 17 2.48 -12.64 -5.14
CA PRO A 17 2.53 -14.10 -5.22
C PRO A 17 1.77 -14.77 -4.08
N LYS A 18 1.94 -14.27 -2.85
CA LYS A 18 1.34 -14.88 -1.67
C LYS A 18 -0.15 -14.65 -1.57
N VAL A 19 -0.62 -13.47 -1.97
CA VAL A 19 -2.04 -13.13 -2.08
C VAL A 19 -2.75 -14.06 -3.06
N LYS A 20 -2.12 -14.29 -4.22
CA LYS A 20 -2.64 -15.22 -5.23
C LYS A 20 -2.64 -16.67 -4.75
N GLU A 21 -1.51 -17.14 -4.20
CA GLU A 21 -1.35 -18.51 -3.67
C GLU A 21 -2.40 -18.84 -2.60
N LEU A 22 -2.63 -17.92 -1.67
CA LEU A 22 -3.54 -18.12 -0.54
C LEU A 22 -5.00 -17.78 -0.84
N ASN A 23 -5.30 -17.27 -2.05
CA ASN A 23 -6.62 -16.77 -2.45
C ASN A 23 -7.24 -15.85 -1.37
N ILE A 24 -6.47 -14.84 -0.98
CA ILE A 24 -6.89 -13.79 -0.04
C ILE A 24 -7.03 -12.45 -0.77
N VAL A 25 -7.70 -11.51 -0.13
CA VAL A 25 -7.63 -10.08 -0.47
C VAL A 25 -6.99 -9.38 0.71
N PHE A 26 -6.09 -8.42 0.49
CA PHE A 26 -5.74 -7.51 1.58
C PHE A 26 -5.85 -6.06 1.18
N TYR A 27 -6.22 -5.26 2.16
CA TYR A 27 -6.40 -3.82 2.12
C TYR A 27 -5.26 -3.20 2.90
N GLY A 28 -4.30 -2.61 2.20
CA GLY A 28 -3.15 -1.94 2.78
C GLY A 28 -3.45 -0.46 3.01
N TYR A 29 -3.37 -0.02 4.25
CA TYR A 29 -3.49 1.38 4.65
C TYR A 29 -2.09 1.91 5.03
N PRO A 30 -1.43 2.69 4.16
CA PRO A 30 -0.23 3.43 4.53
C PRO A 30 -0.55 4.37 5.69
N LEU A 31 0.19 4.27 6.80
CA LEU A 31 -0.07 5.08 7.99
C LEU A 31 0.96 6.20 8.14
N ASN A 32 2.24 5.85 8.10
CA ASN A 32 3.33 6.81 8.11
C ASN A 32 4.59 6.22 7.49
N TRP A 33 5.58 7.08 7.29
CA TRP A 33 6.90 6.68 6.87
C TRP A 33 7.96 7.61 7.44
N TYR A 34 9.20 7.14 7.48
CA TYR A 34 10.34 7.97 7.81
C TYR A 34 11.60 7.49 7.08
N LYS A 35 12.54 8.40 6.85
CA LYS A 35 13.85 8.10 6.28
C LYS A 35 14.85 7.90 7.42
N LYS A 36 15.65 6.83 7.37
CA LYS A 36 16.78 6.62 8.27
C LYS A 36 17.93 5.96 7.51
N LYS A 37 19.08 6.64 7.45
CA LYS A 37 20.27 6.24 6.67
C LYS A 37 19.93 6.03 5.17
N ASN A 38 20.08 4.81 4.67
CA ASN A 38 19.82 4.44 3.27
C ASN A 38 18.47 3.75 3.05
N TYR A 39 17.57 3.85 4.03
CA TYR A 39 16.28 3.17 3.99
C TYR A 39 15.12 4.12 4.23
N LEU A 40 14.01 3.79 3.56
CA LEU A 40 12.68 4.27 3.87
C LEU A 40 12.00 3.20 4.72
N TYR A 41 11.46 3.62 5.85
CA TYR A 41 10.68 2.80 6.74
C TYR A 41 9.21 3.17 6.57
N ILE A 42 8.37 2.19 6.30
CA ILE A 42 6.96 2.39 5.97
C ILE A 42 6.14 1.59 6.96
N THR A 43 5.24 2.25 7.68
CA THR A 43 4.24 1.59 8.51
C THR A 43 2.94 1.48 7.74
N ALA A 44 2.37 0.29 7.72
CA ALA A 44 1.07 0.05 7.12
C ALA A 44 0.22 -0.89 7.99
N LEU A 45 -1.06 -0.59 8.08
CA LEU A 45 -2.08 -1.54 8.53
C LEU A 45 -2.52 -2.38 7.33
N GLN A 46 -2.66 -3.68 7.53
CA GLN A 46 -3.17 -4.61 6.52
C GLN A 46 -4.39 -5.31 7.11
N ILE A 47 -5.54 -5.15 6.46
CA ILE A 47 -6.75 -5.93 6.76
C ILE A 47 -6.89 -7.00 5.69
N VAL A 48 -7.07 -8.26 6.08
CA VAL A 48 -7.01 -9.41 5.17
C VAL A 48 -8.32 -10.16 5.17
N GLU A 49 -8.90 -10.38 4.00
CA GLU A 49 -10.09 -11.19 3.80
C GLU A 49 -9.74 -12.54 3.19
N GLY A 50 -10.38 -13.60 3.69
CA GLY A 50 -10.24 -14.97 3.20
C GLY A 50 -10.41 -16.00 4.31
N LYS A 51 -10.17 -17.28 4.00
CA LYS A 51 -10.24 -18.36 4.99
C LYS A 51 -9.23 -18.09 6.13
N LEU A 52 -9.67 -18.21 7.39
CA LEU A 52 -8.82 -17.93 8.57
C LEU A 52 -7.49 -18.71 8.56
N THR A 53 -7.49 -19.95 8.07
CA THR A 53 -6.26 -20.75 7.91
C THR A 53 -5.27 -20.12 6.94
N ASN A 54 -5.75 -19.50 5.87
CA ASN A 54 -4.93 -18.79 4.89
C ASN A 54 -4.47 -17.44 5.42
N VAL A 55 -5.33 -16.72 6.15
CA VAL A 55 -4.96 -15.47 6.84
C VAL A 55 -3.83 -15.70 7.85
N LYS A 56 -3.89 -16.79 8.63
CA LYS A 56 -2.80 -17.21 9.53
C LYS A 56 -1.50 -17.51 8.77
N LYS A 57 -1.55 -18.23 7.64
CA LYS A 57 -0.38 -18.48 6.77
C LYS A 57 0.21 -17.18 6.23
N TYR A 58 -0.64 -16.22 5.86
CA TYR A 58 -0.20 -14.90 5.38
C TYR A 58 0.53 -14.11 6.48
N PHE A 59 0.01 -14.09 7.71
CA PHE A 59 0.70 -13.42 8.81
C PHE A 59 2.08 -14.02 9.11
N ASN A 60 2.20 -15.35 9.08
CA ASN A 60 3.50 -16.01 9.23
C ASN A 60 4.47 -15.62 8.11
N TYR A 61 3.98 -15.50 6.88
CA TYR A 61 4.77 -14.97 5.76
C TYR A 61 5.23 -13.53 6.05
N LEU A 62 4.33 -12.64 6.49
CA LEU A 62 4.67 -11.25 6.82
C LEU A 62 5.76 -11.15 7.89
N LYS A 63 5.73 -11.99 8.93
CA LYS A 63 6.77 -12.03 9.98
C LYS A 63 8.16 -12.31 9.41
N SER A 64 8.26 -13.17 8.40
CA SER A 64 9.55 -13.51 7.76
C SER A 64 10.07 -12.48 6.76
N LYS A 65 9.21 -11.56 6.28
CA LYS A 65 9.54 -10.62 5.20
C LYS A 65 9.56 -9.15 5.64
N SER A 66 8.84 -8.82 6.70
CA SER A 66 8.75 -7.46 7.23
C SER A 66 9.89 -7.18 8.20
N TYR A 67 10.22 -5.90 8.41
CA TYR A 67 11.16 -5.53 9.45
C TYR A 67 10.53 -5.73 10.84
N LYS A 68 9.24 -5.42 10.97
CA LYS A 68 8.38 -5.83 12.10
C LYS A 68 6.98 -6.17 11.59
N ALA A 69 6.31 -7.10 12.25
CA ALA A 69 4.91 -7.43 12.00
C ALA A 69 4.21 -7.77 13.33
N GLU A 70 3.12 -7.09 13.62
CA GLU A 70 2.32 -7.25 14.83
C GLU A 70 0.90 -7.66 14.46
N LYS A 71 0.32 -8.57 15.25
CA LYS A 71 -1.07 -8.98 15.10
C LYS A 71 -1.97 -8.07 15.94
N ILE A 72 -2.94 -7.42 15.29
CA ILE A 72 -3.93 -6.58 15.96
C ILE A 72 -5.22 -7.37 16.21
N SER A 73 -5.66 -8.15 15.22
CA SER A 73 -6.79 -9.08 15.31
C SER A 73 -6.50 -10.32 14.45
N ASP A 74 -7.46 -11.23 14.32
CA ASP A 74 -7.32 -12.42 13.46
C ASP A 74 -7.08 -12.08 11.99
N ASN A 75 -7.48 -10.90 11.53
CA ASN A 75 -7.38 -10.47 10.15
C ASN A 75 -6.71 -9.10 9.96
N ALA A 76 -6.24 -8.44 11.02
CA ALA A 76 -5.59 -7.14 10.95
C ALA A 76 -4.15 -7.22 11.48
N PHE A 77 -3.21 -6.74 10.67
CA PHE A 77 -1.77 -6.79 10.95
C PHE A 77 -1.13 -5.42 10.76
N LEU A 78 -0.32 -5.00 11.72
CA LEU A 78 0.51 -3.81 11.59
C LEU A 78 1.91 -4.23 11.13
N THR A 79 2.41 -3.59 10.07
CA THR A 79 3.72 -3.93 9.51
C THR A 79 4.61 -2.71 9.45
N LEU A 80 5.89 -2.90 9.78
CA LEU A 80 6.96 -1.96 9.49
C LEU A 80 7.84 -2.58 8.41
N ARG A 81 7.92 -1.94 7.24
CA ARG A 81 8.76 -2.37 6.13
C ARG A 81 9.97 -1.48 6.00
N ARG A 82 11.09 -2.10 5.65
CA ARG A 82 12.34 -1.41 5.33
C ARG A 82 12.62 -1.60 3.85
N VAL A 83 12.59 -0.51 3.08
CA VAL A 83 12.91 -0.52 1.65
C VAL A 83 14.07 0.42 1.37
N SER A 84 14.90 0.11 0.36
CA SER A 84 15.99 1.00 -0.04
C SER A 84 15.43 2.37 -0.44
N LYS A 85 16.02 3.45 0.09
CA LYS A 85 15.58 4.81 -0.24
C LYS A 85 15.76 5.15 -1.72
N ASN A 86 16.62 4.44 -2.44
CA ASN A 86 16.93 4.71 -3.84
C ASN A 86 15.80 4.26 -4.79
N LYS A 87 14.75 3.61 -4.28
CA LYS A 87 13.58 3.24 -5.08
C LYS A 87 12.66 4.46 -5.25
N LYS A 88 12.85 5.23 -6.33
CA LYS A 88 12.04 6.43 -6.67
C LYS A 88 10.53 6.17 -6.62
N TYR A 89 10.08 4.96 -6.99
CA TYR A 89 8.69 4.51 -6.80
C TYR A 89 8.13 4.84 -5.40
N TYR A 90 8.83 4.42 -4.35
CA TYR A 90 8.38 4.62 -2.97
C TYR A 90 8.50 6.09 -2.54
N GLN A 91 9.44 6.84 -3.10
CA GLN A 91 9.54 8.27 -2.80
C GLN A 91 8.35 9.05 -3.35
N LEU A 92 7.90 8.70 -4.56
CA LEU A 92 6.76 9.35 -5.20
C LEU A 92 5.44 8.98 -4.49
N LEU A 93 5.21 7.69 -4.28
CA LEU A 93 3.97 7.21 -3.64
C LEU A 93 3.81 7.66 -2.19
N TYR A 94 4.90 7.80 -1.46
CA TYR A 94 4.89 8.25 -0.06
C TYR A 94 5.25 9.74 0.06
N SER A 95 5.15 10.52 -1.02
CA SER A 95 5.33 11.97 -0.92
C SER A 95 4.22 12.58 -0.04
N PRO A 96 4.50 13.58 0.82
CA PRO A 96 3.48 14.22 1.67
C PRO A 96 2.33 14.88 0.91
N ILE A 97 2.50 15.15 -0.38
CA ILE A 97 1.47 15.72 -1.26
C ILE A 97 0.45 14.69 -1.75
N ILE A 98 0.71 13.40 -1.52
CA ILE A 98 -0.15 12.29 -1.93
C ILE A 98 -1.05 11.88 -0.76
N PHE A 99 -2.35 11.86 -1.04
CA PHE A 99 -3.38 11.34 -0.16
C PHE A 99 -3.78 9.94 -0.63
N TYR A 100 -3.71 8.97 0.27
CA TYR A 100 -4.35 7.66 0.05
C TYR A 100 -5.82 7.79 0.42
N SER A 101 -6.65 8.12 -0.58
CA SER A 101 -8.10 8.24 -0.40
C SER A 101 -8.77 6.89 -0.16
N HIS A 102 -8.13 5.79 -0.56
CA HIS A 102 -8.57 4.42 -0.34
C HIS A 102 -7.40 3.51 0.02
N PRO A 103 -7.64 2.34 0.65
CA PRO A 103 -6.59 1.34 0.82
C PRO A 103 -6.06 0.86 -0.53
N ILE A 104 -4.78 0.46 -0.55
CA ILE A 104 -4.22 -0.30 -1.66
C ILE A 104 -4.81 -1.71 -1.58
N ILE A 105 -5.57 -2.11 -2.59
CA ILE A 105 -6.23 -3.42 -2.61
C ILE A 105 -5.35 -4.38 -3.38
N HIS A 106 -4.97 -5.50 -2.76
CA HIS A 106 -4.34 -6.61 -3.46
C HIS A 106 -5.34 -7.75 -3.59
N LYS A 107 -5.71 -8.08 -4.82
CA LYS A 107 -6.65 -9.16 -5.14
C LYS A 107 -6.10 -9.98 -6.30
N GLN A 108 -6.02 -11.30 -6.13
CA GLN A 108 -5.50 -12.21 -7.15
C GLN A 108 -4.08 -11.84 -7.65
N GLY A 109 -3.26 -11.24 -6.78
CA GLY A 109 -1.91 -10.77 -7.11
C GLY A 109 -1.85 -9.46 -7.90
N ILE A 110 -2.98 -8.79 -8.10
CA ILE A 110 -3.09 -7.49 -8.75
C ILE A 110 -3.28 -6.41 -7.68
N GLU A 111 -2.59 -5.28 -7.84
CA GLU A 111 -2.69 -4.11 -6.97
C GLU A 111 -3.62 -3.08 -7.59
N TYR A 112 -4.55 -2.56 -6.80
CA TYR A 112 -5.43 -1.46 -7.18
C TYR A 112 -5.09 -0.27 -6.30
N PHE A 113 -4.71 0.82 -6.97
CA PHE A 113 -4.40 2.07 -6.34
C PHE A 113 -5.47 3.09 -6.65
N GLU A 114 -5.84 3.83 -5.62
CA GLU A 114 -6.59 5.06 -5.73
C GLU A 114 -5.92 6.07 -4.80
N ILE A 115 -5.29 7.06 -5.42
CA ILE A 115 -4.51 8.10 -4.75
C ILE A 115 -4.96 9.46 -5.27
N SER A 116 -4.82 10.47 -4.42
CA SER A 116 -5.27 11.81 -4.70
C SER A 116 -4.19 12.84 -4.34
N SER A 117 -4.30 14.04 -4.91
CA SER A 117 -3.41 15.18 -4.65
C SER A 117 -4.17 16.46 -4.96
N TRP A 118 -3.84 17.55 -4.26
CA TRP A 118 -4.36 18.88 -4.59
C TRP A 118 -4.01 19.28 -6.02
N GLU A 119 -2.80 18.93 -6.45
CA GLU A 119 -2.26 19.20 -7.77
C GLU A 119 -2.24 17.96 -8.66
N LYS A 120 -2.38 18.16 -9.98
CA LYS A 120 -2.40 17.09 -10.98
C LYS A 120 -1.01 16.51 -11.25
N ASP A 121 0.02 17.36 -11.20
CA ASP A 121 1.37 17.02 -11.65
C ASP A 121 2.03 15.89 -10.85
N PRO A 122 1.92 15.83 -9.51
CA PRO A 122 2.43 14.70 -8.72
C PRO A 122 1.86 13.34 -9.15
N LEU A 123 0.56 13.29 -9.43
CA LEU A 123 -0.12 12.06 -9.88
C LEU A 123 0.35 11.67 -11.27
N SER A 124 0.52 12.66 -12.15
CA SER A 124 1.06 12.46 -13.50
C SER A 124 2.48 11.91 -13.45
N GLU A 125 3.35 12.45 -12.58
CA GLU A 125 4.72 11.95 -12.40
C GLU A 125 4.72 10.50 -11.92
N ILE A 126 3.89 10.15 -10.93
CA ILE A 126 3.75 8.76 -10.46
C ILE A 126 3.40 7.83 -11.61
N PHE A 127 2.35 8.16 -12.37
CA PHE A 127 1.89 7.29 -13.45
C PHE A 127 2.94 7.14 -14.57
N GLN A 128 3.60 8.24 -14.95
CA GLN A 128 4.67 8.20 -15.97
C GLN A 128 5.89 7.42 -15.50
N TYR A 129 6.26 7.56 -14.22
CA TYR A 129 7.34 6.77 -13.64
C TYR A 129 7.00 5.27 -13.66
N LEU A 130 5.78 4.91 -13.27
CA LEU A 130 5.31 3.53 -13.29
C LEU A 130 5.34 2.93 -14.70
N LYS A 131 4.95 3.72 -15.71
CA LYS A 131 4.96 3.31 -17.12
C LYS A 131 6.38 3.02 -17.63
N LYS A 132 7.38 3.76 -17.15
CA LYS A 132 8.80 3.62 -17.56
C LYS A 132 9.60 2.63 -16.70
N ASN A 133 9.04 2.17 -15.57
CA ASN A 133 9.75 1.31 -14.64
C ASN A 133 9.92 -0.11 -15.20
N LYS A 134 11.17 -0.59 -15.30
CA LYS A 134 11.53 -1.91 -15.83
C LYS A 134 10.93 -3.10 -15.06
N ASN A 135 10.55 -2.89 -13.80
CA ASN A 135 9.92 -3.92 -12.97
C ASN A 135 8.40 -3.99 -13.17
N THR A 136 7.79 -3.01 -13.82
CA THR A 136 6.34 -3.02 -14.10
C THR A 136 6.01 -4.15 -15.07
N THR A 137 5.11 -5.04 -14.66
CA THR A 137 4.59 -6.13 -15.52
C THR A 137 3.17 -5.85 -15.98
N LYS A 138 2.42 -5.04 -15.23
CA LYS A 138 1.07 -4.60 -15.59
C LYS A 138 0.86 -3.19 -15.09
N LEU A 139 0.39 -2.31 -15.97
CA LEU A 139 -0.09 -0.99 -15.61
C LEU A 139 -1.30 -0.68 -16.48
N ARG A 140 -2.42 -0.33 -15.86
CA ARG A 140 -3.62 0.09 -16.58
C ARG A 140 -4.25 1.27 -15.86
N LEU A 141 -4.41 2.37 -16.58
CA LEU A 141 -5.18 3.51 -16.09
C LEU A 141 -6.65 3.10 -15.99
N LEU A 142 -7.27 3.36 -14.84
CA LEU A 142 -8.71 3.19 -14.66
C LEU A 142 -9.43 4.54 -14.75
N SER A 143 -8.88 5.56 -14.10
CA SER A 143 -9.43 6.92 -14.14
C SER A 143 -8.37 7.94 -13.74
N PHE A 144 -8.45 9.15 -14.28
CA PHE A 144 -7.67 10.31 -13.85
C PHE A 144 -8.49 11.57 -14.04
N ASN A 145 -9.10 12.07 -12.97
CA ASN A 145 -10.07 13.16 -13.05
C ASN A 145 -10.08 13.99 -11.76
N GLN A 146 -10.75 15.14 -11.78
CA GLN A 146 -10.93 15.99 -10.61
C GLN A 146 -12.26 15.65 -9.94
N GLU A 147 -12.19 15.29 -8.66
CA GLU A 147 -13.35 14.88 -7.86
C GLU A 147 -13.55 15.83 -6.67
N LYS A 148 -14.82 16.04 -6.29
CA LYS A 148 -15.18 16.71 -5.03
C LYS A 148 -15.12 15.70 -3.89
N LEU A 149 -14.56 16.10 -2.75
CA LEU A 149 -14.56 15.27 -1.55
C LEU A 149 -16.00 15.07 -1.07
N LYS A 150 -16.39 13.81 -0.82
CA LYS A 150 -17.73 13.46 -0.34
C LYS A 150 -17.74 13.08 1.14
N GLU A 151 -16.73 12.34 1.60
CA GLU A 151 -16.65 11.76 2.93
C GLU A 151 -15.20 11.81 3.46
N ILE A 152 -15.05 11.74 4.79
CA ILE A 152 -13.75 11.71 5.46
C ILE A 152 -13.70 10.48 6.37
N PHE A 153 -12.66 9.68 6.20
CA PHE A 153 -12.36 8.52 7.05
C PHE A 153 -10.94 8.63 7.60
N LEU A 154 -10.80 8.45 8.93
CA LEU A 154 -9.52 8.63 9.63
C LEU A 154 -9.12 7.32 10.33
N VAL A 155 -8.13 6.61 9.76
CA VAL A 155 -7.50 5.48 10.45
C VAL A 155 -6.47 6.01 11.45
N LYS A 156 -6.64 5.71 12.73
CA LYS A 156 -5.68 6.06 13.79
C LYS A 156 -5.28 4.83 14.59
N THR A 157 -3.99 4.75 14.93
CA THR A 157 -3.51 3.81 15.93
C THR A 157 -3.78 4.39 17.31
N VAL A 158 -4.66 3.72 18.06
CA VAL A 158 -4.96 4.08 19.45
C VAL A 158 -4.28 3.11 20.39
N ARG A 159 -3.73 3.62 21.48
CA ARG A 159 -3.28 2.77 22.60
C ARG A 159 -4.42 2.70 23.61
N LYS A 160 -4.52 1.58 24.32
CA LYS A 160 -5.32 1.53 25.54
C LYS A 160 -4.77 2.63 26.46
N LEU A 161 -5.63 3.58 26.84
CA LEU A 161 -5.25 4.61 27.80
C LEU A 161 -4.89 3.88 29.09
N THR A 162 -3.67 4.10 29.59
CA THR A 162 -3.30 3.70 30.94
C THR A 162 -4.00 4.68 31.89
N PRO A 163 -4.72 4.21 32.94
CA PRO A 163 -5.27 5.08 33.97
C PRO A 163 -4.20 5.96 34.63
#